data_AF-A0A438M1A5-F1
#
_entry.id   AF-A0A438M1A5-F1
#
_cell.length_a   1.000
_cell.length_b   1.000
_cell.length_c   1.000
_cell.angle_alpha   90.00
_cell.angle_beta   90.00
_cell.angle_gamma   90.00
#
_symmetry.space_group_name_H-M   'P 1'
#
loop_
_entity.id
_entity.type
_entity.pdbx_description
1 polymer ?
#
loop_
_entity_poly.entity_id
_entity_poly.type
_entity_poly.pdbx_seq_one_letter_code
_entity_poly.pdbx_strand_id
1 'polypeptide(L)'
;MCAVKRFATAALILPVLLAGCQKDASPAQKYSTGGDPADSPCARVVSAIGYADLMLEPKGSEERQHFEDAVIGRLAEARGITLQFGDRLPASLKGAVETVKTTTAGLSRNDVPRERQVALLKQYRAAADQIVAGCT
;
A
#
# COMPACT_ATOMS: atom_id res chain seq x y z
N MET A 1 4.23 28.69 -8.55
CA MET A 1 4.62 29.83 -9.42
C MET A 1 4.51 29.36 -10.86
N CYS A 2 3.54 29.88 -11.64
CA CYS A 2 3.43 29.58 -13.08
C CYS A 2 4.28 30.59 -13.86
N ALA A 3 5.12 30.11 -14.77
CA ALA A 3 5.93 30.98 -15.63
C ALA A 3 5.06 31.60 -16.73
N VAL A 4 4.99 32.93 -16.76
CA VAL A 4 4.28 33.70 -17.79
C VAL A 4 5.21 33.93 -18.97
N LYS A 5 4.94 33.31 -20.13
CA LYS A 5 5.61 33.66 -21.38
C LYS A 5 4.73 34.68 -22.13
N ARG A 6 5.21 35.92 -22.19
CA ARG A 6 4.53 37.05 -22.87
C ARG A 6 4.64 36.86 -24.39
N PHE A 7 3.51 36.79 -25.09
CA PHE A 7 3.43 36.98 -26.53
C PHE A 7 2.57 38.20 -26.84
N ALA A 8 3.02 38.94 -27.86
CA ALA A 8 2.60 40.27 -28.21
C ALA A 8 1.16 40.36 -28.76
N THR A 9 0.64 41.57 -28.63
CA THR A 9 -0.68 42.11 -28.96
C THR A 9 -1.13 41.81 -30.39
N ALA A 10 -2.29 41.18 -30.54
CA ALA A 10 -3.18 41.34 -31.69
C ALA A 10 -4.63 41.14 -31.20
N ALA A 11 -5.43 42.21 -31.28
CA ALA A 11 -6.83 42.23 -30.86
C ALA A 11 -7.72 41.56 -31.91
N LEU A 12 -8.56 40.61 -31.50
CA LEU A 12 -9.84 40.25 -32.15
C LEU A 12 -10.62 39.25 -31.27
N ILE A 13 -11.79 39.72 -30.79
CA ILE A 13 -13.06 39.01 -30.55
C ILE A 13 -13.07 37.83 -29.55
N LEU A 14 -13.77 38.05 -28.43
CA LEU A 14 -14.27 37.07 -27.47
C LEU A 14 -15.01 35.90 -28.16
N PRO A 15 -14.78 34.67 -27.72
CA PRO A 15 -15.76 34.10 -26.80
C PRO A 15 -15.10 33.74 -25.48
N VAL A 16 -15.77 34.08 -24.38
CA VAL A 16 -15.50 33.57 -23.04
C VAL A 16 -15.75 32.06 -23.08
N LEU A 17 -14.76 31.31 -23.54
CA LEU A 17 -14.63 29.91 -23.21
C LEU A 17 -14.20 29.89 -21.75
N LEU A 18 -15.17 29.57 -20.90
CA LEU A 18 -14.96 29.06 -19.55
C LEU A 18 -13.98 27.88 -19.65
N ALA A 19 -12.69 28.17 -19.72
CA ALA A 19 -11.64 27.26 -19.33
C ALA A 19 -11.80 27.10 -17.82
N GLY A 20 -12.77 26.28 -17.42
CA GLY A 20 -12.81 25.75 -16.08
C GLY A 20 -11.43 25.15 -15.85
N CYS A 21 -10.75 25.60 -14.81
CA CYS A 21 -9.61 24.89 -14.27
C CYS A 21 -10.12 23.49 -13.90
N GLN A 22 -10.05 22.55 -14.85
CA GLN A 22 -10.07 21.15 -14.51
C GLN A 22 -8.85 21.00 -13.61
N LYS A 23 -9.11 20.89 -12.30
CA LYS A 23 -8.15 20.29 -11.41
C LYS A 23 -7.91 18.92 -12.03
N ASP A 24 -6.80 18.78 -12.74
CA ASP A 24 -6.27 17.48 -13.12
C ASP A 24 -6.29 16.68 -11.81
N ALA A 25 -7.25 15.76 -11.71
CA ALA A 25 -7.31 14.86 -10.59
C ALA A 25 -5.98 14.13 -10.65
N SER A 26 -5.10 14.40 -9.67
CA SER A 26 -3.81 13.72 -9.58
C SER A 26 -4.06 12.24 -9.85
N PRO A 27 -3.32 11.61 -10.79
CA PRO A 27 -3.56 10.23 -11.15
C PRO A 27 -3.58 9.42 -9.84
N ALA A 28 -4.72 8.78 -9.57
CA ALA A 28 -4.88 7.98 -8.36
C ALA A 28 -3.73 6.98 -8.32
N GLN A 29 -3.03 6.90 -7.18
CA GLN A 29 -1.87 6.04 -7.04
C GLN A 29 -2.27 4.60 -7.33
N LYS A 30 -1.80 4.06 -8.47
CA LYS A 30 -2.17 2.74 -8.95
C LYS A 30 -1.08 1.75 -8.57
N TYR A 31 -1.46 0.72 -7.82
CA TYR A 31 -0.58 -0.39 -7.46
C TYR A 31 -0.83 -1.56 -8.42
N SER A 32 0.24 -2.18 -8.92
CA SER A 32 0.12 -3.38 -9.76
C SER A 32 -0.11 -4.60 -8.88
N THR A 33 -1.36 -4.82 -8.47
CA THR A 33 -1.74 -5.92 -7.55
C THR A 33 -2.43 -7.09 -8.24
N GLY A 34 -2.66 -6.99 -9.56
CA GLY A 34 -3.39 -7.99 -10.35
C GLY A 34 -4.86 -8.18 -9.97
N GLY A 35 -5.40 -7.40 -9.02
CA GLY A 35 -6.80 -7.44 -8.61
C GLY A 35 -7.67 -6.43 -9.33
N ASP A 36 -8.94 -6.76 -9.51
CA ASP A 36 -9.93 -5.79 -9.93
C ASP A 36 -10.10 -4.77 -8.79
N PRO A 37 -10.04 -3.45 -9.05
CA PRO A 37 -10.33 -2.46 -8.03
C PRO A 37 -11.70 -2.64 -7.34
N ALA A 38 -12.67 -3.29 -8.00
CA ALA A 38 -13.98 -3.62 -7.45
C ALA A 38 -14.01 -4.88 -6.55
N ASP A 39 -12.91 -5.63 -6.46
CA ASP A 39 -12.79 -6.79 -5.56
C ASP A 39 -13.06 -6.38 -4.09
N SER A 40 -13.61 -7.32 -3.31
CA SER A 40 -13.81 -7.13 -1.87
C SER A 40 -12.49 -6.76 -1.18
N PRO A 41 -12.39 -5.58 -0.55
CA PRO A 41 -11.16 -5.14 0.10
C PRO A 41 -10.68 -6.12 1.19
N CYS A 42 -11.60 -6.63 2.00
CA CYS A 42 -11.29 -7.63 3.02
C CYS A 42 -10.76 -8.92 2.39
N ALA A 43 -11.41 -9.45 1.35
CA ALA A 43 -10.96 -10.67 0.69
C ALA A 43 -9.55 -10.52 0.10
N ARG A 44 -9.27 -9.37 -0.53
CA ARG A 44 -7.94 -9.07 -1.10
C ARG A 44 -6.86 -8.98 -0.04
N VAL A 45 -7.08 -8.21 1.02
CA VAL A 45 -6.07 -8.02 2.07
C VAL A 45 -5.84 -9.30 2.87
N VAL A 46 -6.90 -10.03 3.25
CA VAL A 46 -6.78 -11.31 3.98
C VAL A 46 -6.10 -12.37 3.13
N SER A 47 -6.43 -12.47 1.84
CA SER A 47 -5.76 -13.41 0.93
C SER A 47 -4.28 -13.09 0.79
N ALA A 48 -3.91 -11.81 0.67
CA ALA A 48 -2.52 -11.38 0.57
C ALA A 48 -1.71 -11.68 1.84
N ILE A 49 -2.30 -11.44 3.02
CA ILE A 49 -1.72 -11.81 4.32
C ILE A 49 -1.50 -13.33 4.37
N GLY A 50 -2.53 -14.12 4.07
CA GLY A 50 -2.43 -15.57 4.10
C GLY A 50 -1.35 -16.10 3.14
N TYR A 51 -1.21 -15.49 1.96
CA TYR A 51 -0.20 -15.87 0.98
C TYR A 51 1.23 -15.47 1.41
N ALA A 52 1.38 -14.35 2.11
CA ALA A 52 2.63 -13.99 2.78
C ALA A 52 3.01 -14.97 3.87
N ASP A 53 2.04 -15.38 4.68
CA ASP A 53 2.27 -16.25 5.82
C ASP A 53 2.72 -17.66 5.44
N LEU A 54 2.42 -18.14 4.22
CA LEU A 54 2.96 -19.42 3.71
C LEU A 54 4.49 -19.43 3.57
N MET A 55 5.14 -18.27 3.45
CA MET A 55 6.60 -18.15 3.32
C MET A 55 7.28 -17.86 4.66
N LEU A 56 6.51 -17.65 5.73
CA LEU A 56 7.03 -17.28 7.02
C LEU A 56 7.14 -18.51 7.93
N GLU A 57 8.19 -18.54 8.74
CA GLU A 57 8.31 -19.47 9.87
C GLU A 57 7.08 -19.34 10.78
N PRO A 58 6.63 -20.42 11.44
CA PRO A 58 5.48 -20.38 12.33
C PRO A 58 5.56 -19.24 13.35
N LYS A 59 4.39 -18.68 13.70
CA LYS A 59 4.29 -17.63 14.73
C LYS A 59 4.97 -18.09 16.03
N GLY A 60 5.77 -17.22 16.64
CA GLY A 60 6.62 -17.53 17.79
C GLY A 60 8.00 -18.08 17.44
N SER A 61 8.33 -18.20 16.14
CA SER A 61 9.66 -18.55 15.63
C SER A 61 10.29 -17.41 14.84
N GLU A 62 9.92 -16.15 15.10
CA GLU A 62 10.36 -15.01 14.29
C GLU A 62 11.90 -14.86 14.29
N GLU A 63 12.59 -15.25 15.35
CA GLU A 63 14.04 -15.24 15.47
C GLU A 63 14.73 -16.20 14.49
N ARG A 64 14.01 -17.23 14.01
CA ARG A 64 14.51 -18.22 13.05
C ARG A 64 14.18 -17.88 11.59
N GLN A 65 13.31 -16.91 11.33
CA GLN A 65 12.87 -16.54 9.98
C GLN A 65 14.05 -16.20 9.08
N HIS A 66 14.27 -16.82 7.93
CA HIS A 66 15.23 -16.29 6.95
C HIS A 66 14.52 -15.27 6.04
N PHE A 67 15.03 -14.04 5.93
CA PHE A 67 14.44 -13.00 5.06
C PHE A 67 15.11 -13.04 3.69
N GLU A 68 14.90 -14.14 2.97
CA GLU A 68 15.39 -14.33 1.61
C GLU A 68 14.50 -13.61 0.59
N ASP A 69 14.97 -13.48 -0.64
CA ASP A 69 14.28 -12.75 -1.73
C ASP A 69 12.82 -13.18 -1.91
N ALA A 70 12.52 -14.47 -1.75
CA ALA A 70 11.16 -14.98 -1.87
C ALA A 70 10.23 -14.47 -0.76
N VAL A 71 10.72 -14.41 0.48
CA VAL A 71 9.98 -13.86 1.63
C VAL A 71 9.78 -12.35 1.46
N ILE A 72 10.84 -11.66 1.07
CA ILE A 72 10.86 -10.21 0.85
C ILE A 72 9.88 -9.83 -0.27
N GLY A 73 9.92 -10.56 -1.40
CA GLY A 73 9.01 -10.37 -2.52
C GLY A 73 7.54 -10.58 -2.12
N ARG A 74 7.27 -11.59 -1.30
CA ARG A 74 5.91 -11.87 -0.84
C ARG A 74 5.38 -10.81 0.14
N LEU A 75 6.23 -10.31 1.04
CA LEU A 75 5.88 -9.18 1.92
C LEU A 75 5.68 -7.87 1.13
N ALA A 76 6.42 -7.68 0.03
CA ALA A 76 6.23 -6.56 -0.88
C ALA A 76 4.89 -6.64 -1.64
N GLU A 77 4.49 -7.84 -2.06
CA GLU A 77 3.18 -8.09 -2.67
C GLU A 77 2.05 -7.77 -1.68
N ALA A 78 2.14 -8.29 -0.45
CA ALA A 78 1.19 -7.99 0.62
C ALA A 78 1.06 -6.47 0.85
N ARG A 79 2.19 -5.76 0.89
CA ARG A 79 2.21 -4.29 0.98
C ARG A 79 1.43 -3.63 -0.14
N GLY A 80 1.69 -4.02 -1.39
CA GLY A 80 1.03 -3.43 -2.56
C GLY A 80 -0.49 -3.59 -2.49
N ILE A 81 -0.96 -4.77 -2.08
CA ILE A 81 -2.38 -5.05 -1.89
C ILE A 81 -2.95 -4.24 -0.72
N THR A 82 -2.28 -4.19 0.42
CA THR A 82 -2.73 -3.37 1.56
C THR A 82 -2.76 -1.88 1.22
N LEU A 83 -1.85 -1.38 0.38
CA LEU A 83 -1.89 0.01 -0.07
C LEU A 83 -3.08 0.31 -1.00
N GLN A 84 -3.50 -0.65 -1.83
CA GLN A 84 -4.63 -0.47 -2.75
C GLN A 84 -6.00 -0.68 -2.10
N PHE A 85 -6.10 -1.62 -1.17
CA PHE A 85 -7.38 -2.07 -0.61
C PHE A 85 -7.55 -1.68 0.86
N GLY A 86 -6.45 -1.45 1.60
CA GLY A 86 -6.44 -1.21 3.04
C GLY A 86 -7.35 -0.09 3.52
N ASP A 87 -7.40 1.03 2.79
CA ASP A 87 -8.18 2.21 3.19
C ASP A 87 -9.69 1.99 3.12
N ARG A 88 -10.13 0.92 2.45
CA ARG A 88 -11.53 0.53 2.30
C ARG A 88 -11.96 -0.55 3.29
N LEU A 89 -11.07 -1.00 4.19
CA LEU A 89 -11.44 -1.88 5.29
C LEU A 89 -12.27 -1.11 6.34
N PRO A 90 -13.00 -1.82 7.23
CA PRO A 90 -13.70 -1.22 8.36
C PRO A 90 -12.83 -0.22 9.13
N ALA A 91 -13.41 0.91 9.55
CA ALA A 91 -12.68 1.99 10.20
C ALA A 91 -11.96 1.56 11.49
N SER A 92 -12.48 0.54 12.19
CA SER A 92 -11.87 -0.09 13.35
C SER A 92 -10.51 -0.73 13.06
N LEU A 93 -10.23 -1.08 11.79
CA LEU A 93 -8.99 -1.74 11.37
C LEU A 93 -7.92 -0.77 10.86
N LYS A 94 -8.18 0.54 10.80
CA LYS A 94 -7.21 1.52 10.26
C LYS A 94 -5.83 1.43 10.90
N GLY A 95 -5.75 1.28 12.23
CA GLY A 95 -4.47 1.14 12.93
C GLY A 95 -3.69 -0.11 12.51
N ALA A 96 -4.39 -1.23 12.34
CA ALA A 96 -3.80 -2.49 11.88
C ALA A 96 -3.32 -2.39 10.43
N VAL A 97 -4.11 -1.78 9.55
CA VAL A 97 -3.75 -1.51 8.14
C VAL A 97 -2.48 -0.67 8.05
N GLU A 98 -2.37 0.42 8.81
CA GLU A 98 -1.15 1.25 8.81
C GLU A 98 0.07 0.51 9.37
N THR A 99 -0.14 -0.35 10.36
CA THR A 99 0.93 -1.19 10.90
C THR A 99 1.42 -2.19 9.86
N VAL A 100 0.52 -2.86 9.12
CA VAL A 100 0.90 -3.75 8.01
C VAL A 100 1.64 -2.99 6.92
N LYS A 101 1.15 -1.82 6.48
CA LYS A 101 1.84 -0.99 5.47
C LYS A 101 3.26 -0.62 5.89
N THR A 102 3.43 -0.19 7.14
CA THR A 102 4.72 0.28 7.67
C THR A 102 5.70 -0.87 7.87
N THR A 103 5.23 -1.97 8.45
CA THR A 103 6.08 -3.13 8.73
C THR A 103 6.54 -3.81 7.45
N THR A 104 5.63 -4.01 6.49
CA THR A 104 5.99 -4.56 5.17
C THR A 104 6.86 -3.62 4.35
N ALA A 105 6.76 -2.29 4.52
CA ALA A 105 7.70 -1.35 3.89
C ALA A 105 9.14 -1.52 4.40
N GLY A 106 9.31 -1.86 5.67
CA GLY A 106 10.62 -2.22 6.22
C GLY A 106 11.06 -3.61 5.79
N LEU A 107 10.19 -4.62 5.94
CA LEU A 107 10.54 -6.01 5.65
C LEU A 107 10.77 -6.31 4.16
N SER A 108 10.26 -5.49 3.25
CA SER A 108 10.47 -5.63 1.81
C SER A 108 11.82 -5.07 1.31
N ARG A 109 12.76 -4.79 2.21
CA ARG A 109 14.10 -4.27 1.90
C ARG A 109 15.19 -5.23 2.33
N ASN A 110 16.25 -5.31 1.51
CA ASN A 110 17.40 -6.18 1.73
C ASN A 110 18.45 -5.63 2.72
N ASP A 111 18.34 -4.35 3.12
CA ASP A 111 19.33 -3.65 3.95
C ASP A 111 18.89 -3.46 5.41
N VAL A 112 17.81 -4.12 5.83
CA VAL A 112 17.30 -3.99 7.21
C VAL A 112 18.06 -4.92 8.15
N PRO A 113 18.64 -4.41 9.26
CA PRO A 113 19.32 -5.24 10.23
C PRO A 113 18.41 -6.34 10.81
N ARG A 114 19.00 -7.51 11.08
CA ARG A 114 18.30 -8.72 11.53
C ARG A 114 17.32 -8.47 12.68
N GLU A 115 17.80 -7.85 13.76
CA GLU A 115 16.99 -7.56 14.95
C GLU A 115 15.77 -6.69 14.62
N ARG A 116 15.95 -5.73 13.69
CA ARG A 116 14.87 -4.89 13.22
C ARG A 116 13.88 -5.68 12.36
N GLN A 117 14.35 -6.58 11.49
CA GLN A 117 13.45 -7.44 10.72
C GLN A 117 12.58 -8.31 11.64
N VAL A 118 13.16 -8.92 12.68
CA VAL A 118 12.40 -9.72 13.66
C VAL A 118 11.36 -8.87 14.39
N ALA A 119 11.74 -7.67 14.85
CA ALA A 119 10.82 -6.76 15.51
C ALA A 119 9.65 -6.33 14.59
N LEU A 120 9.95 -6.03 13.32
CA LEU A 120 8.94 -5.69 12.32
C LEU A 120 8.01 -6.87 12.01
N LEU A 121 8.55 -8.10 11.94
CA LEU A 121 7.77 -9.30 11.69
C LEU A 121 6.76 -9.56 12.83
N LYS A 122 7.17 -9.38 14.08
CA LYS A 122 6.27 -9.49 15.23
C LYS A 122 5.13 -8.47 15.18
N GLN A 123 5.45 -7.22 14.82
CA GLN A 123 4.45 -6.15 14.65
C GLN A 123 3.50 -6.44 13.49
N TYR A 124 4.04 -6.89 12.36
CA TYR A 124 3.25 -7.32 11.19
C TYR A 124 2.25 -8.39 11.58
N ARG A 125 2.69 -9.46 12.27
CA ARG A 125 1.83 -10.59 12.66
C ARG A 125 0.67 -10.14 13.56
N ALA A 126 0.95 -9.32 14.57
CA ALA A 126 -0.10 -8.82 15.46
C ALA A 126 -1.15 -8.00 14.72
N ALA A 127 -0.74 -7.16 13.77
CA ALA A 127 -1.65 -6.37 12.96
C ALA A 127 -2.40 -7.21 11.90
N ALA A 128 -1.73 -8.18 11.30
CA ALA A 128 -2.32 -9.13 10.36
C ALA A 128 -3.44 -9.93 11.03
N ASP A 129 -3.22 -10.44 12.25
CA ASP A 129 -4.24 -11.15 13.02
C ASP A 129 -5.48 -10.29 13.28
N GLN A 130 -5.29 -8.99 13.61
CA GLN A 130 -6.40 -8.05 13.80
C GLN A 130 -7.21 -7.86 12.52
N ILE A 131 -6.54 -7.75 11.36
CA ILE A 131 -7.21 -7.61 10.07
C ILE A 131 -7.99 -8.89 9.75
N VAL A 132 -7.37 -10.06 9.90
CA VAL A 132 -8.02 -11.35 9.62
C VAL A 132 -9.28 -11.51 10.48
N ALA A 133 -9.18 -11.24 11.79
CA ALA A 133 -10.31 -11.35 12.72
C ALA A 133 -11.41 -10.31 12.48
N GLY A 134 -11.07 -9.11 11.99
CA GLY A 134 -12.05 -8.05 11.72
C GLY A 134 -12.68 -8.10 10.33
N CYS A 135 -12.15 -8.93 9.43
CA CYS A 135 -12.67 -9.14 8.08
C CYS A 135 -13.46 -10.45 7.93
N THR A 136 -13.57 -11.25 8.99
CA THR A 136 -14.47 -12.42 9.11
C THR A 136 -15.90 -12.04 9.47
#